data_AF-G3B428-F1
#
_entry.id   AF-G3B428-F1
#
_cell.length_a   1.000
_cell.length_b   1.000
_cell.length_c   1.000
_cell.angle_alpha   90.00
_cell.angle_beta   90.00
_cell.angle_gamma   90.00
#
_symmetry.space_group_name_H-M   'P 1'
#
loop_
_entity.id
_entity.type
_entity.pdbx_description
1 polymer ?
#
loop_
_entity_poly.entity_id
_entity_poly.type
_entity_poly.pdbx_seq_one_letter_code
_entity_poly.pdbx_strand_id
1 'polypeptide(L)'
;MLPVYKNIIKELRVIAARSHKVHEKSNLAKNKAMLEYKKIQLIKQNRSIAEVDAQLKNLQVDLKPSAKFEEAFKQLFAEFSAENPNPTRIQQQHFKNVSDFLYGQRTYQELIERYNSGLGMDQSETVEKSANRVGFTVPQ
;
A
#
# COMPACT_ATOMS: atom_id res chain seq x y z
N MET A 1 -27.02 2.31 13.20
CA MET A 1 -25.79 2.60 12.43
C MET A 1 -26.18 3.04 11.03
N LEU A 2 -25.79 4.25 10.61
CA LEU A 2 -26.13 4.79 9.28
C LEU A 2 -25.50 3.92 8.16
N PRO A 3 -26.24 3.54 7.10
CA PRO A 3 -25.73 2.74 5.98
C PRO A 3 -24.46 3.30 5.33
N VAL A 4 -24.36 4.63 5.27
CA VAL A 4 -23.23 5.38 4.70
C VAL A 4 -21.90 5.04 5.40
N TYR A 5 -21.93 4.78 6.71
CA TYR A 5 -20.72 4.46 7.47
C TYR A 5 -20.08 3.13 7.04
N LYS A 6 -20.91 2.11 6.78
CA LYS A 6 -20.42 0.81 6.29
C LYS A 6 -19.69 0.97 4.95
N ASN A 7 -20.15 1.89 4.12
CA ASN A 7 -19.50 2.19 2.84
C ASN A 7 -18.15 2.87 3.04
N ILE A 8 -18.05 3.86 3.94
CA ILE A 8 -16.79 4.52 4.25
C ILE A 8 -15.73 3.52 4.74
N ILE A 9 -16.08 2.66 5.71
CA ILE A 9 -15.14 1.62 6.19
C ILE A 9 -14.69 0.73 5.03
N LYS A 10 -15.64 0.28 4.21
CA LYS A 10 -15.34 -0.62 3.09
C LYS A 10 -14.34 0.02 2.13
N GLU A 11 -14.58 1.25 1.72
CA GLU A 11 -13.68 1.97 0.80
C GLU A 11 -12.31 2.22 1.44
N LEU A 12 -12.28 2.67 2.70
CA LEU A 12 -11.02 2.87 3.44
C LEU A 12 -10.22 1.57 3.60
N ARG A 13 -10.89 0.43 3.85
CA ARG A 13 -10.20 -0.87 3.96
C ARG A 13 -9.51 -1.22 2.65
N VAL A 14 -10.18 -1.02 1.51
CA VAL A 14 -9.59 -1.31 0.20
C VAL A 14 -8.42 -0.38 -0.10
N ILE A 15 -8.57 0.92 0.17
CA ILE A 15 -7.50 1.91 -0.03
C ILE A 15 -6.31 1.59 0.88
N ALA A 16 -6.54 1.36 2.17
CA ALA A 16 -5.49 1.05 3.14
C ALA A 16 -4.72 -0.24 2.76
N ALA A 17 -5.41 -1.30 2.35
CA ALA A 17 -4.77 -2.53 1.90
C ALA A 17 -3.87 -2.31 0.67
N ARG A 18 -4.33 -1.50 -0.29
CA ARG A 18 -3.52 -1.13 -1.47
C ARG A 18 -2.30 -0.30 -1.10
N SER A 19 -2.50 0.76 -0.31
CA SER A 19 -1.40 1.62 0.15
C SER A 19 -0.37 0.82 0.93
N HIS A 20 -0.81 -0.07 1.82
CA HIS A 20 0.08 -0.94 2.58
C HIS A 20 0.93 -1.81 1.65
N LYS A 21 0.32 -2.46 0.66
CA LYS A 21 1.06 -3.27 -0.34
C LYS A 21 2.13 -2.45 -1.08
N VAL A 22 1.84 -1.21 -1.45
CA VAL A 22 2.81 -0.33 -2.13
C VAL A 22 3.96 0.07 -1.19
N HIS A 23 3.63 0.48 0.04
CA HIS A 23 4.63 0.86 1.03
C HIS A 23 5.52 -0.32 1.45
N GLU A 24 4.95 -1.50 1.65
CA GLU A 24 5.73 -2.70 2.02
C GLU A 24 6.70 -3.13 0.94
N LYS A 25 6.32 -3.03 -0.34
CA LYS A 25 7.25 -3.26 -1.45
C LYS A 25 8.43 -2.29 -1.40
N SER A 26 8.16 -0.99 -1.20
CA SER A 26 9.21 0.03 -1.09
C SER A 26 10.10 -0.19 0.14
N ASN A 27 9.51 -0.52 1.28
CA ASN A 27 10.23 -0.80 2.52
C ASN A 27 11.12 -2.05 2.38
N LEU A 28 10.62 -3.10 1.74
CA LEU A 28 11.42 -4.30 1.45
C LEU A 28 12.63 -3.96 0.59
N ALA A 29 12.45 -3.19 -0.48
CA ALA A 29 13.56 -2.79 -1.34
C ALA A 29 14.64 -2.02 -0.57
N LYS A 30 14.23 -1.07 0.29
CA LYS A 30 15.14 -0.32 1.18
C LYS A 30 15.87 -1.23 2.16
N ASN A 31 15.13 -2.14 2.82
CA ASN A 31 15.70 -3.06 3.80
C ASN A 31 16.68 -4.04 3.14
N LYS A 32 16.36 -4.55 1.96
CA LYS A 32 17.25 -5.41 1.17
C LYS A 32 18.54 -4.67 0.80
N ALA A 33 18.43 -3.46 0.24
CA ALA A 33 19.60 -2.65 -0.10
C ALA A 33 20.47 -2.32 1.13
N MET A 34 19.85 -2.01 2.27
CA MET A 34 20.55 -1.76 3.52
C MET A 34 21.32 -3.01 4.00
N LEU A 35 20.70 -4.19 3.93
CA LEU A 35 21.34 -5.45 4.33
C LEU A 35 22.46 -5.84 3.36
N GLU A 36 22.29 -5.64 2.05
CA GLU A 36 23.33 -5.86 1.05
C GLU A 36 24.53 -4.93 1.27
N TYR A 37 24.28 -3.66 1.58
CA TYR A 37 25.34 -2.72 1.96
C TYR A 37 26.09 -3.18 3.22
N LYS A 38 25.34 -3.60 4.25
CA LYS A 38 25.92 -4.13 5.50
C LYS A 38 26.76 -5.39 5.23
N LYS A 39 26.31 -6.27 4.34
CA LYS A 39 27.08 -7.44 3.89
C LYS A 39 28.42 -7.03 3.26
N ILE A 40 28.42 -6.07 2.34
CA ILE A 40 29.65 -5.54 1.73
C ILE A 40 30.58 -4.96 2.79
N GLN A 41 30.05 -4.23 3.77
CA GLN A 41 30.84 -3.64 4.85
C GLN A 41 31.49 -4.71 5.75
N LEU A 42 30.77 -5.80 6.08
CA LEU A 42 31.31 -6.91 6.87
C LEU A 42 32.38 -7.70 6.12
N ILE A 43 32.21 -7.89 4.81
CA ILE A 43 33.24 -8.50 3.94
C ILE A 43 34.53 -7.66 4.00
N LYS A 44 34.43 -6.34 3.85
CA LYS A 44 35.59 -5.44 3.95
C LYS A 44 36.28 -5.50 5.31
N GLN A 45 35.54 -5.83 6.37
CA GLN A 45 36.04 -5.96 7.74
C GLN A 45 36.47 -7.40 8.10
N ASN A 46 36.43 -8.35 7.16
CA ASN A 46 36.67 -9.78 7.40
C ASN A 46 35.83 -10.36 8.56
N ARG A 47 34.59 -9.88 8.72
CA ARG A 47 33.65 -10.36 9.75
C ARG A 47 32.68 -11.37 9.16
N SER A 48 32.07 -12.18 10.03
CA SER A 48 31.05 -13.16 9.64
C SER A 48 29.82 -12.47 9.00
N ILE A 49 29.32 -13.09 7.93
CA ILE A 49 28.18 -12.61 7.13
C ILE A 49 26.91 -13.44 7.42
N ALA A 50 27.05 -14.56 8.14
CA ALA A 50 26.00 -15.56 8.32
C ALA A 50 24.68 -14.98 8.85
N GLU A 51 24.75 -14.00 9.76
CA GLU A 51 23.57 -13.32 10.31
C GLU A 51 22.84 -12.47 9.27
N VAL A 52 23.59 -11.76 8.42
CA VAL A 52 23.02 -10.88 7.37
C VAL A 52 22.41 -11.72 6.25
N ASP A 53 23.06 -12.84 5.89
CA ASP A 53 22.50 -13.77 4.90
C ASP A 53 21.23 -14.46 5.42
N ALA A 54 21.18 -14.81 6.71
CA ALA A 54 19.96 -15.30 7.33
C ALA A 54 18.84 -14.24 7.33
N GLN A 55 19.18 -12.97 7.60
CA GLN A 55 18.22 -11.86 7.56
C GLN A 55 17.70 -11.60 6.13
N LEU A 56 18.57 -11.63 5.12
CA LEU A 56 18.17 -11.50 3.72
C LEU A 56 17.23 -12.64 3.28
N LYS A 57 17.50 -13.87 3.74
CA LYS A 57 16.66 -15.04 3.42
C LYS A 57 15.30 -15.01 4.11
N ASN A 58 15.22 -14.43 5.30
CA ASN A 58 14.00 -14.32 6.09
C ASN A 58 13.19 -13.04 5.81
N LEU A 59 13.70 -12.13 4.98
CA LEU A 59 13.00 -10.90 4.61
C LEU A 59 11.80 -11.23 3.71
N GLN A 60 10.63 -11.39 4.33
CA GLN A 60 9.37 -11.64 3.63
C GLN A 60 8.47 -10.41 3.67
N VAL A 61 7.65 -10.25 2.63
CA VAL A 61 6.60 -9.23 2.59
C VAL A 61 5.43 -9.73 3.43
N ASP A 62 5.10 -9.03 4.50
CA ASP A 62 3.76 -9.17 5.08
C ASP A 62 2.81 -8.30 4.27
N LEU A 63 1.96 -8.95 3.47
CA LEU A 63 0.96 -8.27 2.64
C LEU A 63 -0.35 -8.01 3.40
N LYS A 64 -0.45 -8.43 4.66
CA LYS A 64 -1.70 -8.33 5.42
C LYS A 64 -1.88 -6.92 5.96
N PRO A 65 -2.98 -6.22 5.63
CA PRO A 65 -3.29 -4.95 6.24
C PRO A 65 -3.38 -5.07 7.76
N SER A 66 -2.77 -4.11 8.48
CA SER A 66 -2.76 -4.08 9.94
C SER A 66 -4.18 -4.06 10.50
N ALA A 67 -4.53 -5.08 11.30
CA ALA A 67 -5.82 -5.17 12.00
C ALA A 67 -6.10 -3.94 12.89
N LYS A 68 -5.03 -3.29 13.37
CA LYS A 68 -5.11 -2.09 14.22
C LYS A 68 -5.82 -0.91 13.55
N PHE A 69 -5.73 -0.79 12.22
CA PHE A 69 -6.39 0.29 11.49
C PHE A 69 -7.92 0.17 11.58
N GLU A 70 -8.43 -1.05 11.43
CA GLU A 70 -9.87 -1.28 11.45
C GLU A 70 -10.45 -1.06 12.86
N GLU A 71 -9.72 -1.46 13.88
CA GLU A 71 -10.10 -1.23 15.29
C GLU A 71 -10.11 0.25 15.64
N ALA A 72 -9.06 0.99 15.27
CA ALA A 72 -8.97 2.43 15.52
C ALA A 72 -10.12 3.21 14.85
N PHE A 73 -10.47 2.86 13.61
CA PHE A 73 -11.55 3.53 12.90
C PHE A 73 -12.94 3.19 13.47
N LYS A 74 -13.13 1.96 13.96
CA LYS A 74 -14.36 1.58 14.67
C LYS A 74 -14.50 2.35 15.98
N GLN A 75 -13.42 2.51 16.73
CA GLN A 75 -13.41 3.26 18.00
C GLN A 75 -13.76 4.73 17.78
N LEU A 76 -13.08 5.41 16.85
CA LEU A 76 -13.29 6.82 16.56
C LEU A 76 -14.74 7.12 16.13
N PHE A 77 -15.36 6.19 15.41
CA PHE A 77 -16.78 6.34 15.05
C PHE A 77 -17.75 6.01 16.18
N ALA A 78 -17.40 5.05 17.05
CA ALA A 78 -18.19 4.76 18.24
C ALA A 78 -18.24 5.98 19.16
N GLU A 79 -17.11 6.66 19.33
CA GLU A 79 -17.00 7.95 20.03
C GLU A 79 -17.88 9.02 19.36
N PHE A 80 -17.73 9.23 18.04
CA PHE A 80 -18.56 10.19 17.31
C PHE A 80 -20.06 9.90 17.43
N SER A 81 -20.46 8.62 17.37
CA SER A 81 -21.86 8.20 17.49
C SER A 81 -22.41 8.38 18.91
N ALA A 82 -21.56 8.25 19.92
CA ALA A 82 -21.92 8.50 21.31
C ALA A 82 -22.14 9.99 21.57
N GLU A 83 -21.29 10.85 20.99
CA GLU A 83 -21.43 12.32 21.09
C GLU A 83 -22.59 12.86 20.26
N ASN A 84 -22.92 12.23 19.13
CA ASN A 84 -23.94 12.69 18.19
C ASN A 84 -24.97 11.57 17.93
N PRO A 85 -25.85 11.26 18.90
CA PRO A 85 -26.83 10.16 18.76
C PRO A 85 -27.84 10.41 17.63
N ASN A 86 -28.15 11.68 17.34
CA ASN A 86 -28.99 12.10 16.22
C ASN A 86 -28.22 13.08 15.33
N PRO A 87 -27.45 12.57 14.35
CA PRO A 87 -26.65 13.44 13.50
C PRO A 87 -27.54 14.32 12.63
N THR A 88 -27.23 15.61 12.60
CA THR A 88 -27.93 16.62 11.80
C THR A 88 -27.89 16.23 10.33
N ARG A 89 -28.91 16.64 9.55
CA ARG A 89 -28.95 16.43 8.08
C ARG A 89 -27.64 16.83 7.38
N ILE A 90 -27.02 17.93 7.84
CA ILE A 90 -25.72 18.41 7.33
C ILE A 90 -24.60 17.38 7.59
N GLN A 91 -24.51 16.83 8.80
CA GLN A 91 -23.52 15.81 9.14
C GLN A 91 -23.73 14.54 8.31
N GLN A 92 -24.96 14.11 8.13
CA GLN A 92 -25.28 12.96 7.26
C GLN A 92 -24.83 13.21 5.81
N GLN A 93 -25.04 14.43 5.30
CA GLN A 93 -24.57 14.83 3.97
C GLN A 93 -23.03 14.83 3.88
N HIS A 94 -22.33 15.31 4.91
CA HIS A 94 -20.87 15.26 4.95
C HIS A 94 -20.34 13.81 4.88
N PHE A 95 -20.92 12.88 5.64
CA PHE A 95 -20.55 11.47 5.53
C PHE A 95 -20.79 10.91 4.14
N LYS A 96 -21.91 11.27 3.50
CA LYS A 96 -22.18 10.86 2.13
C LYS A 96 -21.12 11.38 1.17
N ASN A 97 -20.79 12.68 1.26
CA ASN A 97 -19.77 13.29 0.40
C ASN A 97 -18.40 12.63 0.59
N VAL A 98 -18.01 12.29 1.82
CA VAL A 98 -16.77 11.57 2.10
C VAL A 98 -16.80 10.17 1.48
N SER A 99 -17.91 9.44 1.63
CA SER A 99 -18.07 8.11 1.01
C SER A 99 -17.94 8.18 -0.52
N ASP A 100 -18.60 9.15 -1.15
CA ASP A 100 -18.58 9.33 -2.60
C ASP A 100 -17.18 9.73 -3.09
N PHE A 101 -16.49 10.60 -2.35
CA PHE A 101 -15.12 10.99 -2.64
C PHE A 101 -14.15 9.80 -2.58
N LEU A 102 -14.22 8.98 -1.53
CA LEU A 102 -13.34 7.80 -1.38
C LEU A 102 -13.57 6.78 -2.50
N TYR A 103 -14.84 6.54 -2.85
CA TYR A 103 -15.19 5.68 -3.98
C TYR A 103 -14.64 6.25 -5.31
N GLY A 104 -14.81 7.55 -5.53
CA GLY A 104 -14.31 8.25 -6.71
C GLY A 104 -12.79 8.16 -6.81
N GLN A 105 -12.08 8.40 -5.71
CA GLN A 105 -10.62 8.31 -5.65
C GLN A 105 -10.11 6.90 -5.97
N ARG A 106 -10.75 5.87 -5.41
CA ARG A 106 -10.40 4.48 -5.73
C ARG A 106 -10.63 4.17 -7.21
N THR A 107 -11.77 4.58 -7.75
CA THR A 107 -12.14 4.33 -9.15
C THR A 107 -11.21 5.06 -10.11
N TYR A 108 -10.89 6.31 -9.81
CA TYR A 108 -9.93 7.12 -10.57
C TYR A 108 -8.56 6.44 -10.64
N GLN A 109 -8.05 5.98 -9.49
CA GLN A 109 -6.78 5.27 -9.43
C GLN A 109 -6.80 3.97 -10.26
N GLU A 110 -7.89 3.19 -10.19
CA GLU A 110 -8.06 1.98 -11.01
C GLU A 110 -8.07 2.27 -12.51
N LEU A 111 -8.68 3.38 -12.92
CA LEU A 111 -8.69 3.82 -14.32
C LEU A 111 -7.30 4.23 -14.79
N ILE A 112 -6.55 4.98 -13.98
CA ILE A 112 -5.15 5.33 -14.28
C ILE A 112 -4.32 4.06 -14.47
N GLU A 113 -4.43 3.09 -13.54
CA GLU A 113 -3.63 1.87 -13.61
C GLU A 113 -3.94 1.03 -14.86
N ARG A 114 -5.21 1.00 -15.31
CA ARG A 114 -5.62 0.24 -16.51
C ARG A 114 -5.23 0.91 -17.81
N TYR A 115 -5.42 2.22 -17.91
CA TYR A 115 -5.26 2.95 -19.17
C TYR A 115 -3.88 3.60 -19.30
N ASN A 116 -3.18 3.80 -18.19
CA ASN A 116 -1.85 4.40 -18.16
C ASN A 116 -0.91 3.65 -17.21
N SER A 117 -0.77 2.34 -17.46
CA SER A 117 0.11 1.46 -16.69
C SER A 117 1.60 1.87 -16.72
N GLY A 118 1.98 2.76 -17.64
CA GLY A 118 3.34 3.28 -17.76
C GLY A 118 3.70 4.36 -16.73
N LEU A 119 2.72 5.00 -16.07
CA LEU A 119 2.98 6.07 -15.08
C LEU A 119 3.67 5.58 -13.80
N GLY A 120 3.56 4.30 -13.46
CA GLY A 120 4.10 3.72 -12.22
C GLY A 120 5.07 2.56 -12.42
N MET A 121 5.46 2.29 -13.67
CA MET A 121 6.37 1.21 -14.02
C MET A 121 7.81 1.71 -13.98
N ASP A 122 8.72 0.92 -13.43
CA ASP A 122 10.14 1.28 -13.48
C ASP A 122 10.61 1.34 -14.94
N GLN A 123 11.62 2.17 -15.22
CA GLN A 123 12.11 2.31 -16.59
C GLN A 123 12.65 0.97 -17.13
N SER A 124 13.26 0.15 -16.27
CA SER A 124 13.73 -1.19 -16.63
C SER A 124 12.59 -2.10 -17.11
N GLU A 125 11.50 -2.18 -16.34
CA GLU A 125 10.30 -2.95 -16.69
C GLU A 125 9.63 -2.43 -17.97
N THR A 126 9.65 -1.10 -18.17
CA THR A 126 9.10 -0.47 -19.38
C THR A 126 9.87 -0.86 -20.62
N VAL A 127 11.21 -0.84 -20.55
CA VAL A 127 12.10 -1.25 -21.63
C VAL A 127 11.94 -2.74 -21.92
N GLU A 128 11.87 -3.58 -20.89
CA GLU A 128 11.66 -5.03 -21.04
C GLU A 128 10.32 -5.36 -21.71
N LYS A 129 9.22 -4.75 -21.27
CA LYS A 129 7.90 -4.97 -21.91
C LYS A 129 7.85 -4.46 -23.34
N SER A 130 8.52 -3.34 -23.61
CA SER A 130 8.59 -2.78 -24.96
C SER A 130 9.40 -3.70 -25.88
N ALA A 131 10.55 -4.20 -25.42
CA ALA A 131 11.37 -5.16 -26.15
C ALA A 131 10.62 -6.47 -26.43
N ASN A 132 9.97 -7.04 -25.42
CA ASN A 132 9.17 -8.26 -25.56
C ASN A 132 8.00 -8.08 -26.54
N ARG A 133 7.38 -6.89 -26.59
CA ARG A 133 6.31 -6.57 -27.54
C ARG A 133 6.78 -6.55 -28.99
N VAL A 134 8.06 -6.28 -29.24
CA VAL A 134 8.69 -6.33 -30.57
C VAL A 134 9.49 -7.61 -30.81
N GLY A 135 9.41 -8.61 -29.91
CA GLY A 135 10.10 -9.89 -30.04
C GLY A 135 11.60 -9.86 -29.72
N PHE A 136 12.07 -8.82 -29.03
CA PHE A 136 13.45 -8.69 -28.58
C PHE A 136 13.57 -8.97 -27.08
N THR A 137 14.66 -9.61 -26.65
CA THR A 137 15.01 -9.82 -25.23
C THR A 137 16.05 -8.82 -24.77
N VAL A 138 15.82 -8.16 -23.63
CA VAL A 138 16.78 -7.23 -23.02
C VAL A 138 17.88 -8.02 -22.31
N PRO A 139 19.18 -7.70 -22.51
CA PRO A 139 20.28 -8.32 -21.76
C PRO A 139 20.23 -7.92 -20.27
N GLN A 140 20.54 -8.87 -19.38
CA GLN A 140 20.66 -8.64 -17.92
C GLN A 140 22.03 -8.10 -17.53
#